data_AF-A0A413H0T3-F1
#
_entry.id   AF-A0A413H0T3-F1
#
_cell.length_a   1.000
_cell.length_b   1.000
_cell.length_c   1.000
_cell.angle_alpha   90.00
_cell.angle_beta   90.00
_cell.angle_gamma   90.00
#
_symmetry.space_group_name_H-M   'P 1'
#
loop_
_entity.id
_entity.type
_entity.pdbx_description
1 polymer ?
#
loop_
_entity_poly.entity_id
_entity_poly.type
_entity_poly.pdbx_seq_one_letter_code
_entity_poly.pdbx_strand_id
1 'polypeptide(L)'
;MNEQVQEHFSCADWLLIPASVKKDVADILGLTLLSDNEQWDNNPILCTTYEDADNYLNDLLTRVDKILISSFINGYYIVEGKCLRYIYETLGKRLSAKCGVYYFSIDLWEYRYAYGYYESSQEKRFYCAELDATGNLQEEDRGCVLSCENDAESHIPKVKIEDEQVPNSWFLPLGIMFNLGITDAEIQQALSKLCSIYRLNSTDTKMIKNIITEKFSL
;
A
#
# COMPACT_ATOMS: atom_id res chain seq x y z
N MET A 1 14.72 -8.92 8.11
CA MET A 1 13.61 -7.96 8.17
C MET A 1 13.04 -7.90 9.58
N ASN A 2 12.64 -6.73 10.04
CA ASN A 2 12.06 -6.45 11.35
C ASN A 2 10.60 -6.95 11.42
N GLU A 3 10.19 -7.55 12.54
CA GLU A 3 8.83 -8.07 12.74
C GLU A 3 7.78 -6.96 12.79
N GLN A 4 8.06 -5.81 13.40
CA GLN A 4 7.10 -4.69 13.48
C GLN A 4 6.78 -4.11 12.10
N VAL A 5 7.77 -4.07 11.20
CA VAL A 5 7.58 -3.62 9.81
C VAL A 5 6.70 -4.63 9.06
N GLN A 6 6.92 -5.93 9.26
CA GLN A 6 6.09 -6.97 8.67
C GLN A 6 4.65 -6.89 9.17
N GLU A 7 4.45 -6.74 10.48
CA GLU A 7 3.12 -6.61 11.10
C GLU A 7 2.37 -5.40 10.53
N HIS A 8 3.02 -4.24 10.45
CA HIS A 8 2.44 -3.02 9.89
C HIS A 8 1.89 -3.23 8.47
N PHE A 9 2.70 -3.83 7.58
CA PHE A 9 2.33 -3.98 6.17
C PHE A 9 1.54 -5.25 5.86
N SER A 10 1.39 -6.19 6.79
CA SER A 10 0.78 -7.51 6.58
C SER A 10 -0.64 -7.50 5.98
N CYS A 11 -1.37 -6.39 6.14
CA CYS A 11 -2.73 -6.21 5.64
C CYS A 11 -2.94 -4.78 5.09
N ALA A 12 -2.00 -4.32 4.27
CA ALA A 12 -1.93 -2.94 3.82
C ALA A 12 -1.76 -2.81 2.29
N ASP A 13 -2.33 -1.74 1.77
CA ASP A 13 -2.06 -1.21 0.44
C ASP A 13 -1.40 0.16 0.63
N TRP A 14 -0.30 0.41 -0.06
CA TRP A 14 0.40 1.69 0.02
C TRP A 14 1.01 2.11 -1.30
N LEU A 15 1.19 3.42 -1.45
CA LEU A 15 1.96 4.02 -2.53
C LEU A 15 3.27 4.55 -1.97
N LEU A 16 4.33 4.44 -2.76
CA LEU A 16 5.60 5.10 -2.50
C LEU A 16 5.79 6.23 -3.53
N ILE A 17 5.87 7.46 -3.03
CA ILE A 17 5.92 8.67 -3.85
C ILE A 17 7.26 9.40 -3.61
N PRO A 18 8.00 9.78 -4.66
CA PRO A 18 9.23 10.55 -4.51
C PRO A 18 9.02 11.86 -3.76
N ALA A 19 9.96 12.20 -2.89
CA ALA A 19 9.90 13.39 -2.06
C ALA A 19 9.91 14.69 -2.85
N SER A 20 10.45 14.66 -4.08
CA SER A 20 10.49 15.80 -5.01
C SER A 20 9.11 16.37 -5.33
N VAL A 21 8.04 15.57 -5.24
CA VAL A 21 6.68 16.00 -5.60
C VAL A 21 5.74 16.14 -4.39
N LYS A 22 6.21 15.99 -3.14
CA LYS A 22 5.33 15.99 -1.96
C LYS A 22 4.39 17.20 -1.90
N LYS A 23 4.91 18.39 -2.22
CA LYS A 23 4.11 19.63 -2.18
C LYS A 23 2.92 19.60 -3.15
N ASP A 24 3.04 18.82 -4.21
CA ASP A 24 2.05 18.74 -5.29
C ASP A 24 1.10 17.54 -5.11
N VAL A 25 1.42 16.57 -4.23
CA VAL A 25 0.60 15.36 -4.03
C VAL A 25 -0.84 15.71 -3.66
N ALA A 26 -1.02 16.66 -2.74
CA ALA A 26 -2.35 17.10 -2.34
C ALA A 26 -3.13 17.69 -3.51
N ASP A 27 -2.51 18.53 -4.32
CA ASP A 27 -3.16 19.17 -5.46
C ASP A 27 -3.46 18.17 -6.58
N ILE A 28 -2.51 17.28 -6.92
CA ILE A 28 -2.67 16.25 -7.97
C ILE A 28 -3.83 15.31 -7.65
N LEU A 29 -3.98 14.93 -6.38
CA LEU A 29 -5.03 14.03 -5.92
C LEU A 29 -6.31 14.76 -5.48
N GLY A 30 -6.31 16.10 -5.44
CA GLY A 30 -7.42 16.90 -4.94
C GLY A 30 -7.73 16.65 -3.46
N LEU A 31 -6.70 16.51 -2.63
CA LEU A 31 -6.79 16.22 -1.22
C LEU A 31 -7.10 17.46 -0.39
N THR A 32 -7.91 17.28 0.65
CA THR A 32 -8.11 18.27 1.70
C THR A 32 -7.40 17.83 2.97
N LEU A 33 -6.46 18.65 3.48
CA LEU A 33 -5.79 18.38 4.75
C LEU A 33 -6.80 18.37 5.90
N LEU A 34 -6.79 17.33 6.71
CA LEU A 34 -7.60 17.22 7.93
C LEU A 34 -6.77 17.51 9.17
N SER A 35 -5.56 16.95 9.24
CA SER A 35 -4.62 17.11 10.35
C SER A 35 -3.21 16.82 9.86
N ASP A 36 -2.20 17.51 10.41
CA ASP A 36 -0.79 17.38 10.04
C ASP A 36 0.09 16.86 11.19
N ASN A 37 -0.52 16.54 12.33
CA ASN A 37 0.17 16.19 13.58
C ASN A 37 -0.41 14.91 14.20
N GLU A 38 -0.60 13.88 13.37
CA GLU A 38 -1.22 12.62 13.79
C GLU A 38 -0.18 11.52 13.95
N GLN A 39 -0.43 10.60 14.88
CA GLN A 39 0.38 9.38 14.99
C GLN A 39 -0.03 8.39 13.90
N TRP A 40 0.97 7.73 13.29
CA TRP A 40 0.75 6.70 12.28
C TRP A 40 0.19 5.42 12.92
N ASP A 41 0.84 4.98 13.99
CA ASP A 41 0.47 3.80 14.75
C ASP A 41 -0.88 4.02 15.46
N ASN A 42 -1.72 2.98 15.48
CA ASN A 42 -3.08 3.02 16.03
C ASN A 42 -4.01 4.06 15.36
N ASN A 43 -3.70 4.49 14.12
CA ASN A 43 -4.58 5.42 13.45
C ASN A 43 -5.94 4.76 13.14
N PRO A 44 -7.07 5.34 13.59
CA PRO A 44 -8.39 4.75 13.39
C PRO A 44 -8.75 4.56 11.91
N ILE A 45 -8.08 5.28 10.99
CA ILE A 45 -8.26 5.16 9.54
C ILE A 45 -7.67 3.85 9.01
N LEU A 46 -6.54 3.41 9.56
CA LEU A 46 -5.82 2.20 9.14
C LEU A 46 -6.26 0.95 9.90
N CYS A 47 -6.91 1.16 11.05
CA CYS A 47 -7.40 0.11 11.93
C CYS A 47 -8.11 -1.03 11.19
N THR A 48 -7.65 -2.25 11.43
CA THR A 48 -8.19 -3.51 10.93
C THR A 48 -9.03 -4.26 11.96
N THR A 49 -9.07 -3.78 13.21
CA THR A 49 -9.92 -4.33 14.27
C THR A 49 -11.29 -3.64 14.23
N TYR A 50 -12.32 -4.42 13.90
CA TYR A 50 -13.71 -4.00 13.92
C TYR A 50 -14.35 -4.46 15.23
N GLU A 51 -15.18 -3.62 15.86
CA GLU A 51 -15.83 -3.96 17.14
C GLU A 51 -16.75 -5.19 16.99
N ASP A 52 -17.41 -5.33 15.84
CA ASP A 52 -18.20 -6.51 15.46
C ASP A 52 -18.23 -6.65 13.93
N ALA A 53 -18.22 -7.89 13.42
CA ALA A 53 -18.25 -8.18 11.98
C ALA A 53 -19.46 -7.58 11.26
N ASP A 54 -20.59 -7.43 11.98
CA ASP A 54 -21.84 -6.86 11.46
C ASP A 54 -21.74 -5.37 11.09
N ASN A 55 -20.76 -4.64 11.63
CA ASN A 55 -20.56 -3.21 11.36
C ASN A 55 -19.41 -2.91 10.39
N TYR A 56 -18.72 -3.94 9.87
CA TYR A 56 -17.54 -3.79 9.01
C TYR A 56 -17.76 -2.80 7.85
N LEU A 57 -18.88 -2.96 7.12
CA LEU A 57 -19.18 -2.13 5.96
C LEU A 57 -19.40 -0.67 6.34
N ASN A 58 -20.17 -0.43 7.41
CA ASN A 58 -20.45 0.92 7.90
C ASN A 58 -19.15 1.61 8.33
N ASP A 59 -18.29 0.90 9.07
CA ASP A 59 -16.99 1.39 9.52
C ASP A 59 -16.07 1.70 8.35
N LEU A 60 -15.94 0.79 7.39
CA LEU A 60 -15.14 0.99 6.18
C LEU A 60 -15.59 2.23 5.42
N LEU A 61 -16.90 2.39 5.18
CA LEU A 61 -17.46 3.53 4.45
C LEU A 61 -17.21 4.88 5.13
N THR A 62 -17.02 4.91 6.45
CA THR A 62 -16.67 6.14 7.19
C THR A 62 -15.21 6.56 7.07
N ARG A 63 -14.32 5.65 6.68
CA ARG A 63 -12.85 5.86 6.70
C ARG A 63 -12.22 5.79 5.31
N VAL A 64 -12.89 5.17 4.35
CA VAL A 64 -12.37 4.94 3.00
C VAL A 64 -12.08 6.22 2.21
N ASP A 65 -12.57 7.38 2.67
CA ASP A 65 -12.28 8.67 2.05
C ASP A 65 -11.00 9.31 2.58
N LYS A 66 -10.28 8.67 3.50
CA LYS A 66 -9.08 9.25 4.13
C LYS A 66 -7.83 8.47 3.77
N ILE A 67 -6.73 9.22 3.68
CA ILE A 67 -5.38 8.69 3.49
C ILE A 67 -4.42 9.35 4.45
N LEU A 68 -3.32 8.66 4.75
CA LEU A 68 -2.20 9.17 5.51
C LEU A 68 -0.98 9.32 4.62
N ILE A 69 -0.22 10.39 4.83
CA ILE A 69 1.06 10.64 4.16
C ILE A 69 2.16 10.76 5.21
N SER A 70 3.20 9.94 5.06
CA SER A 70 4.23 9.77 6.08
C SER A 70 5.11 10.99 6.23
N SER A 71 5.94 10.95 7.27
CA SER A 71 7.17 11.73 7.29
C SER A 71 8.15 11.21 6.22
N PHE A 72 9.21 11.97 5.96
CA PHE A 72 10.18 11.64 4.90
C PHE A 72 10.92 10.34 5.19
N ILE A 73 11.05 9.50 4.15
CA ILE A 73 11.72 8.20 4.20
C ILE A 73 12.60 8.02 2.97
N ASN A 74 13.91 8.17 3.16
CA ASN A 74 14.95 8.02 2.13
C ASN A 74 14.60 8.45 0.70
N GLY A 75 14.18 9.70 0.51
CA GLY A 75 13.83 10.23 -0.81
C GLY A 75 12.38 9.99 -1.23
N TYR A 76 11.56 9.41 -0.35
CA TYR A 76 10.16 9.08 -0.59
C TYR A 76 9.24 9.49 0.56
N TYR A 77 7.95 9.30 0.32
CA TYR A 77 6.87 9.29 1.28
C TYR A 77 5.98 8.07 1.04
N ILE A 78 5.49 7.49 2.11
CA ILE A 78 4.47 6.43 2.08
C ILE A 78 3.11 7.11 2.13
N VAL A 79 2.22 6.68 1.24
CA VAL A 79 0.80 7.03 1.26
C VAL A 79 0.00 5.77 1.52
N GLU A 80 -0.76 5.75 2.60
CA GLU A 80 -1.54 4.60 3.02
C GLU A 80 -3.02 4.98 3.20
N GLY A 81 -3.92 4.06 2.90
CA GLY A 81 -5.35 4.26 3.13
C GLY A 81 -6.19 3.15 2.53
N LYS A 82 -7.31 2.84 3.17
CA LYS A 82 -8.22 1.75 2.73
C LYS A 82 -8.77 1.97 1.31
N CYS A 83 -8.78 3.20 0.81
CA CYS A 83 -9.15 3.49 -0.58
C CYS A 83 -8.24 2.81 -1.61
N LEU A 84 -6.96 2.59 -1.28
CA LEU A 84 -5.97 2.14 -2.24
C LEU A 84 -6.34 0.76 -2.80
N ARG A 85 -6.88 -0.14 -1.98
CA ARG A 85 -7.43 -1.43 -2.44
C ARG A 85 -8.40 -1.31 -3.62
N TYR A 86 -9.13 -0.20 -3.72
CA TYR A 86 -10.18 0.00 -4.72
C TYR A 86 -9.76 0.90 -5.89
N ILE A 87 -8.86 1.86 -5.66
CA ILE A 87 -8.54 2.90 -6.65
C ILE A 87 -7.04 3.18 -6.78
N TYR A 88 -6.16 2.27 -6.35
CA TYR A 88 -4.70 2.45 -6.48
C TYR A 88 -4.29 2.78 -7.91
N GLU A 89 -4.87 2.12 -8.93
CA GLU A 89 -4.56 2.42 -10.33
C GLU A 89 -4.89 3.87 -10.70
N THR A 90 -6.06 4.34 -10.32
CA THR A 90 -6.53 5.71 -10.63
C THR A 90 -5.64 6.74 -9.95
N LEU A 91 -5.24 6.50 -8.71
CA LEU A 91 -4.34 7.38 -7.96
C LEU A 91 -2.91 7.32 -8.50
N GLY A 92 -2.41 6.12 -8.77
CA GLY A 92 -1.09 5.86 -9.35
C GLY A 92 -0.93 6.50 -10.73
N LYS A 93 -1.91 6.36 -11.63
CA LYS A 93 -1.91 7.02 -12.96
C LYS A 93 -1.94 8.55 -12.86
N ARG A 94 -2.66 9.13 -11.88
CA ARG A 94 -2.68 10.58 -11.66
C ARG A 94 -1.35 11.10 -11.13
N LEU A 95 -0.84 10.51 -10.04
CA LEU A 95 0.44 10.88 -9.45
C LEU A 95 1.60 10.69 -10.43
N SER A 96 1.56 9.62 -11.21
CA SER A 96 2.62 9.28 -12.14
C SER A 96 2.74 10.22 -13.35
N ALA A 97 1.78 11.14 -13.54
CA ALA A 97 1.91 12.22 -14.52
C ALA A 97 3.12 13.13 -14.24
N LYS A 98 3.62 13.15 -12.99
CA LYS A 98 4.70 14.05 -12.54
C LYS A 98 5.94 13.32 -12.04
N CYS A 99 5.84 12.04 -11.67
CA CYS A 99 6.95 11.27 -11.10
C CYS A 99 6.76 9.76 -11.31
N GLY A 100 7.78 8.95 -11.03
CA GLY A 100 7.60 7.51 -10.88
C GLY A 100 6.90 7.20 -9.55
N VAL A 101 5.88 6.35 -9.57
CA VAL A 101 5.12 5.96 -8.37
C VAL A 101 5.07 4.45 -8.27
N TYR A 102 5.41 3.93 -7.09
CA TYR A 102 5.25 2.51 -6.80
C TYR A 102 3.96 2.28 -6.02
N TYR A 103 3.26 1.21 -6.38
CA TYR A 103 2.17 0.64 -5.61
C TYR A 103 2.65 -0.68 -5.00
N PHE A 104 2.22 -0.93 -3.78
CA PHE A 104 2.51 -2.15 -3.04
C PHE A 104 1.26 -2.60 -2.27
N SER A 105 1.11 -3.91 -2.13
CA SER A 105 0.01 -4.54 -1.43
C SER A 105 0.49 -5.83 -0.80
N ILE A 106 0.16 -6.03 0.47
CA ILE A 106 0.29 -7.32 1.15
C ILE A 106 -1.01 -7.54 1.92
N ASP A 107 -1.60 -8.71 1.73
CA ASP A 107 -2.77 -9.18 2.46
C ASP A 107 -2.57 -10.64 2.84
N LEU A 108 -2.15 -10.88 4.08
CA LEU A 108 -1.94 -12.23 4.58
C LEU A 108 -3.25 -12.96 4.91
N TRP A 109 -4.40 -12.27 4.98
CA TRP A 109 -5.70 -12.92 5.15
C TRP A 109 -6.20 -13.50 3.83
N GLU A 110 -6.07 -12.74 2.75
CA GLU A 110 -6.40 -13.17 1.39
C GLU A 110 -5.25 -13.93 0.71
N TYR A 111 -4.11 -14.10 1.39
CA TYR A 111 -2.87 -14.66 0.83
C TYR A 111 -2.56 -14.05 -0.53
N ARG A 112 -2.44 -12.72 -0.56
CA ARG A 112 -2.22 -11.91 -1.75
C ARG A 112 -1.07 -10.94 -1.51
N TYR A 113 -0.20 -10.79 -2.50
CA TYR A 113 0.70 -9.64 -2.57
C TYR A 113 0.76 -9.10 -3.98
N ALA A 114 0.97 -7.80 -4.10
CA ALA A 114 1.13 -7.14 -5.38
C ALA A 114 2.12 -6.00 -5.29
N TYR A 115 2.73 -5.68 -6.43
CA TYR A 115 3.44 -4.43 -6.62
C TYR A 115 3.26 -3.93 -8.05
N GLY A 116 3.35 -2.62 -8.23
CA GLY A 116 3.27 -1.99 -9.53
C GLY A 116 4.11 -0.73 -9.61
N TYR A 117 4.47 -0.34 -10.83
CA TYR A 117 5.15 0.91 -11.10
C TYR A 117 4.41 1.68 -12.19
N TYR A 118 4.13 2.94 -11.90
CA TYR A 118 3.45 3.86 -12.79
C TYR A 118 4.36 5.02 -13.13
N GLU A 119 4.39 5.39 -14.41
CA GLU A 119 5.17 6.50 -14.92
C GLU A 119 4.47 7.09 -16.14
N SER A 120 4.45 8.42 -16.25
CA SER A 120 3.81 9.15 -17.35
C SER A 120 2.33 8.78 -17.52
N SER A 121 1.61 8.66 -16.40
CA SER A 121 0.19 8.25 -16.35
C SER A 121 -0.12 6.87 -16.91
N GLN A 122 0.89 6.00 -17.01
CA GLN A 122 0.76 4.65 -17.53
C GLN A 122 1.35 3.66 -16.54
N GLU A 123 0.73 2.48 -16.47
CA GLU A 123 1.35 1.35 -15.78
C GLU A 123 2.52 0.82 -16.64
N LYS A 124 3.66 0.60 -16.00
CA LYS A 124 4.90 0.12 -16.64
C LYS A 124 5.29 -1.29 -16.19
N ARG A 125 4.90 -1.63 -14.95
CA ARG A 125 5.10 -2.92 -14.31
C ARG A 125 3.91 -3.18 -13.39
N PHE A 126 3.43 -4.42 -13.39
CA PHE A 126 2.53 -4.92 -12.37
C PHE A 126 2.78 -6.40 -12.17
N TYR A 127 2.85 -6.82 -10.92
CA TYR A 127 2.89 -8.21 -10.52
C TYR A 127 1.93 -8.41 -9.36
N CYS A 128 1.14 -9.48 -9.42
CA CYS A 128 0.27 -9.91 -8.34
C CYS A 128 0.32 -11.43 -8.24
N ALA A 129 0.39 -11.93 -7.02
CA ALA A 129 0.24 -13.35 -6.72
C ALA A 129 -0.76 -13.50 -5.58
N GLU A 130 -1.73 -14.39 -5.76
CA GLU A 130 -2.76 -14.68 -4.77
C GLU A 130 -3.13 -16.16 -4.73
N LEU A 131 -3.55 -16.66 -3.57
CA LEU A 131 -4.20 -17.97 -3.48
C LEU A 131 -5.70 -17.80 -3.68
N ASP A 132 -6.26 -18.53 -4.65
CA ASP A 132 -7.71 -18.57 -4.81
C ASP A 132 -8.39 -19.35 -3.67
N ALA A 133 -9.72 -19.34 -3.65
CA ALA A 133 -10.51 -20.04 -2.63
C ALA A 133 -10.29 -21.57 -2.57
N THR A 134 -9.65 -22.15 -3.58
CA THR A 134 -9.29 -23.57 -3.63
C THR A 134 -7.84 -23.84 -3.23
N GLY A 135 -7.09 -22.78 -2.87
CA GLY A 135 -5.68 -22.85 -2.50
C GLY A 135 -4.72 -22.94 -3.69
N ASN A 136 -5.19 -22.70 -4.91
CA ASN A 136 -4.31 -22.64 -6.08
C ASN A 136 -3.71 -21.25 -6.23
N LEU A 137 -2.41 -21.20 -6.54
CA LEU A 137 -1.70 -19.97 -6.83
C LEU A 137 -2.13 -19.41 -8.19
N GLN A 138 -2.59 -18.16 -8.18
CA GLN A 138 -2.86 -17.37 -9.37
C GLN A 138 -1.82 -16.25 -9.45
N GLU A 139 -1.23 -16.07 -10.63
CA GLU A 139 -0.22 -15.04 -10.88
C GLU A 139 -0.62 -14.17 -12.06
N GLU A 140 -0.45 -12.87 -11.90
CA GLU A 140 -0.56 -11.87 -12.94
C GLU A 140 0.77 -11.14 -13.06
N ASP A 141 1.46 -11.30 -14.18
CA ASP A 141 2.74 -10.65 -14.47
C ASP A 141 2.63 -9.83 -15.76
N ARG A 142 2.76 -8.50 -15.63
CA ARG A 142 2.63 -7.54 -16.73
C ARG A 142 3.77 -6.53 -16.72
N GLY A 143 4.17 -6.07 -17.91
CA GLY A 143 5.15 -5.00 -18.08
C GLY A 143 6.61 -5.46 -18.02
N CYS A 144 7.54 -4.50 -17.89
CA CYS A 144 8.98 -4.79 -17.88
C CYS A 144 9.50 -4.88 -16.45
N VAL A 145 10.19 -5.98 -16.13
CA VAL A 145 10.87 -6.19 -14.84
C VAL A 145 11.81 -5.02 -14.54
N LEU A 146 11.69 -4.48 -13.34
CA LEU A 146 12.48 -3.36 -12.83
C LEU A 146 13.73 -3.87 -12.13
N SER A 147 14.79 -3.06 -12.13
CA SER A 147 16.04 -3.41 -11.44
C SER A 147 15.86 -3.62 -9.93
N CYS A 148 14.86 -2.99 -9.31
CA CYS A 148 14.54 -3.16 -7.89
C CYS A 148 13.88 -4.51 -7.56
N GLU A 149 13.46 -5.28 -8.55
CA GLU A 149 12.94 -6.65 -8.35
C GLU A 149 14.08 -7.67 -8.16
N ASN A 150 15.26 -7.38 -8.70
CA ASN A 150 16.40 -8.28 -8.66
C ASN A 150 16.84 -8.56 -7.22
N ASP A 151 16.95 -9.85 -6.86
CA ASP A 151 17.39 -10.31 -5.54
C ASP A 151 16.56 -9.79 -4.36
N ALA A 152 15.36 -9.24 -4.60
CA ALA A 152 14.48 -8.72 -3.54
C ALA A 152 14.14 -9.79 -2.48
N GLU A 153 14.05 -11.06 -2.89
CA GLU A 153 13.85 -12.22 -2.01
C GLU A 153 14.99 -12.45 -1.00
N SER A 154 16.18 -11.91 -1.26
CA SER A 154 17.30 -11.99 -0.31
C SER A 154 17.12 -11.08 0.91
N HIS A 155 16.19 -10.12 0.82
CA HIS A 155 15.92 -9.11 1.85
C HIS A 155 14.67 -9.38 2.67
N ILE A 156 13.90 -10.43 2.34
CA ILE A 156 12.67 -10.81 3.03
C ILE A 156 12.91 -11.93 4.05
N PRO A 157 11.97 -12.21 4.99
CA PRO A 157 12.16 -13.23 6.00
C PRO A 157 12.14 -14.61 5.33
N LYS A 158 12.78 -15.59 5.98
CA LYS A 158 12.74 -16.98 5.53
C LYS A 158 11.83 -17.78 6.45
N VAL A 159 11.11 -18.73 5.87
CA VAL A 159 10.30 -19.72 6.59
C VAL A 159 10.91 -21.10 6.41
N LYS A 160 10.77 -21.93 7.45
CA LYS A 160 11.26 -23.31 7.40
C LYS A 160 10.16 -24.21 6.82
N ILE A 161 10.42 -24.82 5.67
CA ILE A 161 9.52 -25.81 5.04
C ILE A 161 10.34 -27.07 4.79
N GLU A 162 9.91 -28.22 5.33
CA GLU A 162 10.52 -29.53 5.08
C GLU A 162 12.07 -29.53 5.20
N ASP A 163 12.58 -28.87 6.24
CA ASP A 163 14.01 -28.68 6.53
C ASP A 163 14.80 -27.70 5.64
N GLU A 164 14.15 -27.06 4.66
CA GLU A 164 14.72 -25.97 3.86
C GLU A 164 14.29 -24.60 4.39
N GLN A 165 15.15 -23.59 4.17
CA GLN A 165 14.87 -22.18 4.46
C GLN A 165 14.53 -21.46 3.16
N VAL A 166 13.25 -21.21 2.94
CA VAL A 166 12.75 -20.55 1.72
C VAL A 166 12.31 -19.12 2.03
N PRO A 167 12.53 -18.16 1.11
CA PRO A 167 11.99 -16.81 1.26
C PRO A 167 10.47 -16.84 1.41
N ASN A 168 9.95 -15.99 2.30
CA ASN A 168 8.52 -15.80 2.45
C ASN A 168 8.03 -14.77 1.42
N SER A 169 7.74 -15.22 0.19
CA SER A 169 7.41 -14.37 -0.96
C SER A 169 6.20 -13.46 -0.75
N TRP A 170 5.33 -13.74 0.24
CA TRP A 170 4.26 -12.82 0.64
C TRP A 170 4.78 -11.42 1.06
N PHE A 171 6.05 -11.34 1.48
CA PHE A 171 6.70 -10.08 1.83
C PHE A 171 7.60 -9.50 0.72
N LEU A 172 7.53 -10.02 -0.51
CA LEU A 172 8.33 -9.52 -1.64
C LEU A 172 8.22 -7.99 -1.84
N PRO A 173 7.05 -7.33 -1.67
CA PRO A 173 6.95 -5.87 -1.74
C PRO A 173 7.94 -5.13 -0.81
N LEU A 174 8.20 -5.67 0.39
CA LEU A 174 9.18 -5.08 1.32
C LEU A 174 10.63 -5.29 0.85
N GLY A 175 10.93 -6.43 0.23
CA GLY A 175 12.22 -6.65 -0.42
C GLY A 175 12.48 -5.67 -1.57
N ILE A 176 11.44 -5.34 -2.34
CA ILE A 176 11.53 -4.32 -3.40
C ILE A 176 11.76 -2.94 -2.79
N MET A 177 11.05 -2.57 -1.72
CA MET A 177 11.31 -1.32 -0.99
C MET A 177 12.76 -1.23 -0.50
N PHE A 178 13.32 -2.34 0.00
CA PHE A 178 14.72 -2.41 0.40
C PHE A 178 15.66 -2.10 -0.78
N ASN A 179 15.41 -2.67 -1.96
CA ASN A 179 16.19 -2.39 -3.17
C ASN A 179 16.02 -0.95 -3.70
N LEU A 180 14.93 -0.27 -3.35
CA LEU A 180 14.76 1.17 -3.55
C LEU A 180 15.55 2.01 -2.53
N GLY A 181 16.30 1.37 -1.65
CA GLY A 181 17.11 1.97 -0.60
C GLY A 181 16.39 2.16 0.72
N ILE A 182 15.13 1.73 0.86
CA ILE A 182 14.33 1.95 2.06
C ILE A 182 14.51 0.79 3.02
N THR A 183 15.24 1.02 4.10
CA THR A 183 15.50 0.02 5.13
C THR A 183 14.41 -0.04 6.20
N ASP A 184 14.32 -1.16 6.92
CA ASP A 184 13.40 -1.32 8.06
C ASP A 184 13.54 -0.20 9.09
N ALA A 185 14.78 0.23 9.37
CA ALA A 185 15.05 1.30 10.33
C ALA A 185 14.46 2.64 9.88
N GLU A 186 14.51 2.93 8.58
CA GLU A 186 13.93 4.15 8.01
C GLU A 186 12.40 4.09 8.00
N ILE A 187 11.82 2.91 7.76
CA ILE A 187 10.38 2.67 7.89
C ILE A 187 9.95 2.93 9.33
N GLN A 188 10.55 2.25 10.30
CA GLN A 188 10.21 2.43 11.72
C GLN A 188 10.37 3.89 12.17
N GLN A 189 11.45 4.55 11.73
CA GLN A 189 11.63 5.96 12.02
C GLN A 189 10.52 6.82 11.40
N ALA A 190 10.09 6.51 10.17
CA ALA A 190 9.03 7.26 9.50
C ALA A 190 7.66 7.08 10.15
N LEU A 191 7.33 5.85 10.58
CA LEU A 191 6.08 5.50 11.27
C LEU A 191 6.02 6.07 12.70
N SER A 192 7.17 6.17 13.38
CA SER A 192 7.26 6.79 14.71
C SER A 192 7.09 8.32 14.72
N LYS A 193 7.11 8.96 13.55
CA LYS A 193 6.98 10.41 13.39
C LYS A 193 5.54 10.79 13.07
N LEU A 194 5.23 12.07 13.31
CA LEU A 194 3.94 12.64 12.94
C LEU A 194 3.72 12.57 11.43
N CYS A 195 2.46 12.37 11.08
CA CYS A 195 1.99 12.25 9.71
C CYS A 195 0.80 13.15 9.45
N SER A 196 0.47 13.26 8.18
CA SER A 196 -0.62 14.11 7.71
C SER A 196 -1.78 13.26 7.22
N ILE A 197 -2.97 13.53 7.73
CA ILE A 197 -4.23 12.92 7.29
C ILE A 197 -4.89 13.85 6.28
N TYR A 198 -5.30 13.27 5.17
CA TYR A 198 -6.04 13.96 4.13
C TYR A 198 -7.36 13.25 3.84
N ARG A 199 -8.31 14.02 3.31
CA ARG A 199 -9.54 13.52 2.71
C ARG A 199 -9.44 13.58 1.18
N LEU A 200 -9.87 12.53 0.52
CA LEU A 200 -10.07 12.49 -0.93
C LEU A 200 -11.18 13.46 -1.35
N ASN A 201 -11.15 13.91 -2.60
CA ASN A 201 -12.23 14.68 -3.18
C ASN A 201 -13.54 13.86 -3.25
N SER A 202 -14.65 14.57 -3.45
CA SER A 202 -15.99 13.96 -3.47
C SER A 202 -16.19 12.97 -4.63
N THR A 203 -15.52 13.18 -5.77
CA THR A 203 -15.61 12.30 -6.94
C THR A 203 -14.99 10.94 -6.63
N ASP A 204 -13.75 10.92 -6.14
CA ASP A 204 -13.06 9.69 -5.75
C ASP A 204 -13.78 8.98 -4.62
N THR A 205 -14.21 9.74 -3.60
CA THR A 205 -14.98 9.21 -2.48
C THR A 205 -16.25 8.50 -2.96
N LYS A 206 -17.01 9.12 -3.88
CA LYS A 206 -18.23 8.52 -4.43
C LYS A 206 -17.94 7.27 -5.25
N MET A 207 -16.88 7.29 -6.06
CA MET A 207 -16.45 6.12 -6.85
C MET A 207 -16.15 4.93 -5.93
N ILE A 208 -15.34 5.14 -4.88
CA ILE A 208 -14.98 4.06 -3.95
C ILE A 208 -16.22 3.52 -3.23
N LYS A 209 -17.09 4.40 -2.74
CA LYS A 209 -18.31 3.99 -2.03
C LYS A 209 -19.25 3.17 -2.92
N ASN A 210 -19.35 3.51 -4.21
CA ASN A 210 -20.11 2.71 -5.17
C ASN A 210 -19.49 1.31 -5.35
N ILE A 211 -18.17 1.23 -5.58
CA ILE A 211 -17.46 -0.05 -5.73
C ILE A 211 -17.67 -0.95 -4.51
N ILE A 212 -17.53 -0.40 -3.30
CA ILE A 212 -17.75 -1.13 -2.05
C ILE A 212 -19.20 -1.59 -1.97
N THR A 213 -20.16 -0.68 -2.16
CA THR A 213 -21.59 -1.03 -2.04
C THR A 213 -21.97 -2.15 -3.01
N GLU A 214 -21.47 -2.11 -4.25
CA GLU A 214 -21.67 -3.17 -5.24
C GLU A 214 -21.06 -4.51 -4.81
N LYS A 215 -19.83 -4.50 -4.27
CA LYS A 215 -19.15 -5.71 -3.80
C LYS A 215 -19.86 -6.37 -2.60
N PHE A 216 -20.46 -5.58 -1.71
CA PHE A 216 -21.16 -6.06 -0.50
C PHE A 216 -22.68 -6.25 -0.68
N SER A 217 -23.23 -5.95 -1.86
CA SER A 217 -24.65 -6.23 -2.17
C SER A 217 -24.87 -7.60 -2.82
N LEU A 218 -23.80 -8.36 -3.05
CA LEU A 218 -23.77 -9.72 -3.61
C LEU A 218 -23.65 -10.75 -2.50
#